data_AF-W1XY16-F1
#
_entry.id   AF-W1XY16-F1
#
_cell.length_a   1.000
_cell.length_b   1.000
_cell.length_c   1.000
_cell.angle_alpha   90.00
_cell.angle_beta   90.00
_cell.angle_gamma   90.00
#
_symmetry.space_group_name_H-M   'P 1'
#
loop_
_entity.id
_entity.type
_entity.pdbx_description
1 polymer ?
#
loop_
_entity_poly.entity_id
_entity_poly.type
_entity_poly.pdbx_seq_one_letter_code
_entity_poly.pdbx_strand_id
1 'polypeptide(L)' 'IADAIKRELARGGQVYFVYNRVASINHMGELLESALHGLRYAIAHGQMTGRQIEEIMTDFYEGHYDVLLSTSIIETGL' A
#
# COMPACT_ATOMS: atom_id res chain seq x y z
N ILE A 1 -9.06 5.81 10.50
CA ILE A 1 -8.14 5.30 9.44
C ILE A 1 -8.94 4.67 8.31
N ALA A 2 -9.67 3.57 8.57
CA ALA A 2 -10.52 2.92 7.57
C ALA A 2 -11.49 3.88 6.84
N ASP A 3 -12.14 4.79 7.56
CA ASP A 3 -13.06 5.76 6.93
C ASP A 3 -12.37 6.72 5.97
N ALA A 4 -11.13 7.13 6.26
CA ALA A 4 -10.36 8.00 5.38
C ALA A 4 -10.00 7.27 4.09
N ILE A 5 -9.58 6.01 4.20
CA ILE A 5 -9.30 5.14 3.05
C ILE A 5 -10.58 4.98 2.22
N LYS A 6 -11.70 4.59 2.82
CA LYS A 6 -13.01 4.46 2.13
C LYS A 6 -13.40 5.72 1.39
N ARG A 7 -13.17 6.90 1.98
CA ARG A 7 -13.52 8.18 1.39
C ARG A 7 -12.72 8.47 0.13
N GLU A 8 -11.44 8.12 0.11
CA GLU A 8 -10.58 8.34 -1.05
C GLU A 8 -10.87 7.31 -2.15
N LEU A 9 -11.09 6.04 -1.79
CA LEU A 9 -11.50 5.01 -2.75
C LEU A 9 -12.85 5.34 -3.40
N ALA A 10 -13.80 5.91 -2.64
CA ALA A 10 -15.08 6.36 -3.18
C ALA A 10 -14.96 7.52 -4.19
N ARG A 11 -13.83 8.20 -4.24
CA ARG A 11 -13.51 9.24 -5.24
C ARG A 11 -12.78 8.68 -6.46
N GLY A 12 -12.56 7.36 -6.50
CA GLY A 12 -11.73 6.70 -7.51
C GLY A 12 -10.23 6.94 -7.32
N GLY A 13 -9.82 7.44 -6.15
CA GLY A 13 -8.42 7.64 -5.81
C GLY A 13 -7.78 6.38 -5.25
N GLN A 14 -6.46 6.44 -5.08
CA GLN A 14 -5.66 5.39 -4.44
C GLN A 14 -4.96 5.98 -3.20
N VAL A 15 -4.58 5.12 -2.25
CA VAL A 15 -4.03 5.57 -0.97
C VAL A 15 -2.62 5.04 -0.76
N TYR A 16 -1.68 5.96 -0.52
CA TYR A 16 -0.39 5.63 0.07
C TYR A 16 -0.52 5.54 1.60
N PHE A 17 -0.18 4.40 2.17
CA PHE A 17 -0.18 4.14 3.59
C PHE A 17 1.24 3.88 4.08
N VAL A 18 1.82 4.82 4.81
CA VAL A 18 3.17 4.66 5.37
C VAL A 18 3.10 3.98 6.74
N TYR A 19 3.75 2.83 6.85
CA TYR A 19 3.89 2.02 8.07
C TYR A 19 5.34 1.58 8.28
N ASN A 20 6.05 2.26 9.19
CA ASN A 20 7.49 2.12 9.40
C ASN A 20 7.89 0.94 10.29
N ARG A 21 7.35 -0.25 10.01
CA ARG A 21 7.72 -1.49 10.70
C ARG A 21 7.55 -2.70 9.79
N VAL A 22 8.61 -3.07 9.08
CA VAL A 22 8.63 -4.21 8.14
C VAL A 22 8.23 -5.52 8.82
N ALA A 23 8.65 -5.74 10.07
CA ALA A 23 8.36 -6.97 10.81
C ALA A 23 6.86 -7.27 10.99
N SER A 24 5.99 -6.26 10.91
CA SER A 24 4.53 -6.41 11.09
C SER A 24 3.71 -5.77 9.96
N ILE A 25 4.35 -5.43 8.83
CA ILE A 25 3.66 -4.77 7.72
C ILE A 25 2.64 -5.69 7.04
N ASN A 26 2.94 -6.98 6.91
CA ASN A 26 1.99 -7.97 6.38
C ASN A 26 0.73 -8.03 7.24
N HIS A 27 0.91 -8.08 8.56
CA HIS A 27 -0.21 -8.08 9.50
C HIS A 27 -1.04 -6.79 9.43
N MET A 28 -0.40 -5.64 9.18
CA MET A 28 -1.14 -4.40 8.94
C MET A 28 -1.98 -4.49 7.66
N GLY A 29 -1.47 -5.11 6.59
CA GLY A 29 -2.23 -5.39 5.38
C GLY A 29 -3.48 -6.25 5.64
N GLU A 30 -3.31 -7.36 6.37
CA GLU A 30 -4.42 -8.24 6.77
C GLU A 30 -5.49 -7.51 7.60
N LEU A 31 -5.06 -6.63 8.51
CA LEU A 31 -5.98 -5.80 9.30
C LEU A 31 -6.76 -4.81 8.43
N LEU A 32 -6.11 -4.22 7.43
CA LEU A 32 -6.76 -3.31 6.49
C LEU A 32 -7.77 -4.06 5.62
N GLU A 33 -7.41 -5.23 5.09
CA GLU A 33 -8.32 -6.06 4.30
C GLU A 33 -9.54 -6.52 5.10
N SER A 34 -9.32 -6.95 6.35
CA SER A 34 -10.39 -7.32 7.28
C SER A 34 -11.33 -6.15 7.59
N ALA A 35 -10.79 -4.93 7.74
CA ALA A 35 -11.60 -3.73 7.97
C ALA A 35 -12.30 -3.20 6.70
N LEU A 36 -11.75 -3.49 5.52
CA LEU A 36 -12.12 -2.93 4.22
C LEU A 36 -12.37 -4.05 3.19
N HIS A 37 -13.22 -5.03 3.54
CA HIS A 37 -13.50 -6.22 2.72
C HIS A 37 -13.34 -6.02 1.20
N GLY A 38 -12.45 -6.80 0.58
CA GLY A 38 -12.18 -6.73 -0.85
C GLY A 38 -11.17 -5.66 -1.27
N LEU A 39 -10.48 -5.03 -0.31
CA LEU A 39 -9.40 -4.09 -0.57
C LEU A 39 -8.26 -4.75 -1.36
N ARG A 40 -7.94 -4.21 -2.53
CA ARG A 40 -6.74 -4.60 -3.28
C ARG A 40 -5.57 -3.80 -2.73
N TYR A 41 -4.63 -4.45 -2.06
CA TYR A 41 -3.45 -3.76 -1.53
C TYR A 41 -2.17 -4.43 -1.95
N ALA A 42 -1.11 -3.64 -2.05
CA ALA A 42 0.26 -4.10 -2.26
C ALA A 42 1.17 -3.63 -1.13
N ILE A 43 2.27 -4.35 -0.91
CA ILE A 43 3.27 -4.03 0.11
C ILE A 43 4.61 -3.73 -0.56
N ALA A 44 5.21 -2.58 -0.24
CA ALA A 44 6.53 -2.20 -0.74
C ALA A 44 7.44 -1.75 0.41
N HIS A 45 8.56 -2.44 0.62
CA HIS A 45 9.50 -2.10 1.70
C HIS A 45 10.95 -2.47 1.36
N GLY A 46 11.90 -1.93 2.12
CA GLY A 46 13.34 -1.98 1.83
C GLY A 46 14.03 -3.33 1.88
N GLN A 47 13.36 -4.38 2.38
CA GLN A 47 13.88 -5.75 2.26
C GLN A 47 13.63 -6.36 0.87
N MET A 48 12.85 -5.69 0.02
CA MET A 48 12.60 -6.10 -1.36
C MET A 48 13.70 -5.56 -2.27
N THR A 49 13.95 -6.25 -3.38
CA THR A 49 14.86 -5.76 -4.42
C THR A 49 14.27 -4.55 -5.14
N GLY A 50 15.12 -3.70 -5.73
CA GLY A 50 14.68 -2.53 -6.49
C GLY A 50 13.66 -2.87 -7.59
N ARG A 51 13.93 -3.93 -8.37
CA ARG A 51 13.02 -4.41 -9.42
C ARG A 51 11.62 -4.78 -8.88
N GLN A 52 11.55 -5.45 -7.73
CA GLN A 52 10.26 -5.82 -7.14
C GLN A 52 9.48 -4.58 -6.66
N ILE A 53 10.17 -3.58 -6.11
CA ILE A 53 9.53 -2.33 -5.71
C ILE A 53 9.02 -1.59 -6.96
N GLU A 54 9.82 -1.52 -8.01
CA GLU A 54 9.47 -0.87 -9.28
C GLU A 54 8.26 -1.52 -9.96
N GLU A 55 8.19 -2.85 -9.98
CA GLU A 55 7.03 -3.61 -10.46
C GLU A 55 5.77 -3.27 -9.66
N ILE A 56 5.84 -3.30 -8.33
CA ILE A 56 4.69 -2.97 -7.46
C ILE A 56 4.26 -1.51 -7.62
N MET A 57 5.22 -0.59 -7.74
CA MET A 57 4.94 0.82 -7.95
C MET A 57 4.25 1.02 -9.31
N THR A 58 4.69 0.33 -10.36
CA THR A 58 4.07 0.36 -11.69
C THR A 58 2.62 -0.13 -11.62
N ASP A 59 2.39 -1.31 -11.02
CA ASP A 59 1.05 -1.87 -10.87
C ASP A 59 0.14 -0.94 -10.05
N PHE A 60 0.69 -0.30 -9.02
CA PHE A 60 -0.03 0.70 -8.25
C PHE A 60 -0.39 1.90 -9.15
N TYR A 61 0.55 2.49 -9.88
CA TYR A 61 0.26 3.60 -10.80
C TYR A 61 -0.78 3.24 -11.89
N GLU A 62 -0.82 1.98 -12.33
CA GLU A 62 -1.82 1.49 -13.30
C GLU A 62 -3.20 1.22 -12.71
N GLY A 63 -3.37 1.35 -11.38
CA GLY A 63 -4.66 1.18 -10.70
C GLY A 63 -5.00 -0.28 -10.37
N HIS A 64 -4.03 -1.18 -10.39
CA HIS A 64 -4.23 -2.58 -10.00
C HIS A 64 -4.50 -2.72 -8.49
N TYR A 65 -4.04 -1.78 -7.69
CA TYR A 65 -4.22 -1.75 -6.24
C TYR A 65 -4.90 -0.46 -5.76
N ASP A 66 -5.70 -0.56 -4.72
CA ASP A 66 -6.38 0.55 -4.04
C ASP A 66 -5.48 1.22 -3.00
N VAL A 67 -4.64 0.42 -2.33
CA VAL A 67 -3.73 0.88 -1.26
C VAL A 67 -2.31 0.36 -1.49
N LEU A 68 -1.32 1.26 -1.43
CA LEU A 68 0.08 0.88 -1.30
C LEU A 68 0.50 1.03 0.17
N LEU A 69 0.77 -0.10 0.83
CA LEU A 69 1.30 -0.13 2.17
C LEU A 69 2.83 -0.17 2.12
N SER A 70 3.49 0.89 2.58
CA SER A 70 4.94 1.02 2.43
C SER A 70 5.66 1.48 3.68
N THR A 71 6.99 1.32 3.71
CA THR A 71 7.84 2.08 4.62
C THR A 71 8.22 3.43 4.00
N SER A 72 8.84 4.33 4.77
CA SER A 72 9.35 5.64 4.31
C SER A 72 10.37 5.58 3.14
N ILE A 73 10.71 4.40 2.64
CA ILE A 73 11.65 4.22 1.53
C ILE A 73 11.02 4.67 0.20
N ILE A 74 9.68 4.65 0.10
CA ILE A 74 8.96 5.16 -1.07
C ILE A 74 8.93 6.70 -1.08
N GLU A 75 9.01 7.35 0.09
CA GLU A 75 9.00 8.82 0.24
C GLU A 75 10.24 9.48 -0.38
N THR A 76 11.35 8.76 -0.49
CA THR A 76 12.62 9.28 -1.03
C THR A 76 12.74 9.15 -2.56
N GLY A 77 11.70 8.69 -3.25
CA GLY A 77 11.69 8.65 -4.71
C GLY A 77 12.66 7.64 -5.29
N LEU A 78 12.37 6.36 -5.05
CA LEU A 78 12.44 5.44 -6.19
C LEU A 78 11.57 6.02 -7.33
#